data_AF-A0A2E7WD64-F1
#
_entry.id   AF-A0A2E7WD64-F1
#
_cell.length_a   1.000
_cell.length_b   1.000
_cell.length_c   1.000
_cell.angle_alpha   90.00
_cell.angle_beta   90.00
_cell.angle_gamma   90.00
#
_symmetry.space_group_name_H-M   'P 1'
#
loop_
_entity.id
_entity.type
_entity.pdbx_description
1 polymer ?
#
loop_
_entity_poly.entity_id
_entity_poly.type
_entity_poly.pdbx_seq_one_letter_code
_entity_poly.pdbx_strand_id
1 'polypeptide(L)'
;MAKKSKILTSDLLYEIDKLVEDIQIKSVLDQKKKIDTIFSEKIIPLLFEIKTTIEVEYFSQHDLREKINFCLASTSDIVDMDSEYAPFYSRIRVLRENILQKII
;
A
#
# COMPACT_ATOMS: atom_id res chain seq x y z
N MET A 1 28.11 -5.94 -8.35
CA MET A 1 27.17 -5.30 -7.41
C MET A 1 26.21 -4.46 -8.22
N ALA A 2 24.97 -4.91 -8.41
CA ALA A 2 23.97 -4.11 -9.10
C ALA A 2 23.71 -2.85 -8.26
N LYS A 3 23.83 -1.67 -8.87
CA LYS A 3 23.43 -0.39 -8.28
C LYS A 3 21.96 -0.55 -7.87
N LYS A 4 21.66 -0.72 -6.57
CA LYS A 4 20.29 -0.61 -6.08
C LYS A 4 19.80 0.77 -6.49
N SER A 5 18.92 0.85 -7.48
CA SER A 5 18.26 2.09 -7.84
C SER A 5 17.61 2.62 -6.58
N LYS A 6 18.08 3.76 -6.08
CA LYS A 6 17.61 4.35 -4.83
C LYS A 6 16.28 5.00 -5.16
N ILE A 7 15.18 4.26 -4.99
CA ILE A 7 13.83 4.77 -5.24
C ILE A 7 13.64 6.05 -4.42
N LEU A 8 13.19 7.10 -5.09
CA LEU A 8 13.04 8.41 -4.46
C LEU A 8 11.86 8.35 -3.50
N THR A 9 11.96 9.07 -2.39
CA THR A 9 10.87 9.17 -1.42
C THR A 9 9.61 9.76 -2.09
N SER A 10 9.78 10.72 -3.01
CA SER A 10 8.71 11.27 -3.85
C SER A 10 7.94 10.22 -4.64
N ASP A 11 8.62 9.20 -5.15
CA ASP A 11 7.99 8.15 -5.96
C ASP A 11 7.10 7.25 -5.10
N LEU A 12 7.51 7.00 -3.84
CA LEU A 12 6.69 6.26 -2.88
C LEU A 12 5.43 7.02 -2.48
N LEU A 13 5.58 8.32 -2.21
CA LEU A 13 4.46 9.18 -1.84
C LEU A 13 3.45 9.26 -2.98
N TYR A 14 3.94 9.48 -4.20
CA TYR A 14 3.12 9.49 -5.41
C TYR A 14 2.39 8.15 -5.62
N GLU A 15 3.09 7.03 -5.45
CA GLU A 15 2.48 5.70 -5.63
C GLU A 15 1.39 5.43 -4.58
N ILE A 16 1.56 5.87 -3.33
CA ILE A 16 0.51 5.75 -2.31
C ILE A 16 -0.72 6.55 -2.69
N ASP A 17 -0.54 7.82 -3.08
CA ASP A 17 -1.66 8.67 -3.51
C ASP A 17 -2.41 8.06 -4.69
N LYS A 18 -1.66 7.58 -5.69
CA LYS A 18 -2.26 6.97 -6.88
C LYS A 18 -2.96 5.66 -6.56
N LEU A 19 -2.40 4.85 -5.65
CA LEU A 19 -3.02 3.61 -5.20
C LEU A 19 -4.35 3.87 -4.50
N VAL A 20 -4.41 4.86 -3.60
CA VAL A 20 -5.64 5.24 -2.90
C VAL A 20 -6.70 5.74 -3.89
N GLU A 21 -6.31 6.61 -4.83
CA GLU A 21 -7.22 7.11 -5.88
C GLU A 21 -7.81 5.96 -6.69
N ASP A 22 -6.98 5.03 -7.18
CA ASP A 22 -7.43 3.94 -8.04
C ASP A 22 -8.32 2.94 -7.27
N ILE A 23 -8.05 2.70 -5.98
CA ILE A 23 -8.92 1.91 -5.10
C ILE A 23 -10.30 2.58 -5.00
N GLN A 24 -10.35 3.89 -4.72
CA GLN A 24 -11.60 4.63 -4.58
C GLN A 24 -12.41 4.62 -5.88
N ILE A 25 -11.76 4.80 -7.04
CA ILE A 25 -12.41 4.70 -8.35
C ILE A 25 -13.01 3.30 -8.55
N LYS A 26 -12.24 2.24 -8.29
CA LYS A 26 -12.71 0.86 -8.46
C LYS A 26 -13.87 0.53 -7.51
N SER A 27 -13.84 1.02 -6.27
CA SER A 27 -14.95 0.86 -5.31
C SER A 27 -16.26 1.50 -5.80
N VAL A 28 -16.19 2.68 -6.42
CA VAL A 28 -17.38 3.34 -7.00
C VAL A 28 -17.94 2.54 -8.20
N LEU A 29 -17.06 1.95 -9.01
CA LEU A 29 -17.42 1.20 -10.20
C LEU A 29 -18.02 -0.18 -9.88
N ASP A 30 -17.41 -0.93 -8.96
CA ASP A 30 -17.80 -2.33 -8.72
C ASP A 30 -18.85 -2.48 -7.62
N GLN A 31 -18.94 -1.52 -6.68
CA GLN A 31 -19.90 -1.50 -5.57
C GLN A 31 -19.87 -2.78 -4.71
N LYS A 32 -18.69 -3.37 -4.52
CA LYS A 32 -18.48 -4.62 -3.76
C LYS A 32 -18.41 -4.30 -2.28
N LYS A 33 -19.56 -4.04 -1.65
CA LYS A 33 -19.69 -3.59 -0.25
C LYS A 33 -18.68 -4.19 0.74
N LYS A 34 -18.51 -5.53 0.75
CA LYS A 34 -17.58 -6.19 1.67
C LYS A 34 -16.11 -5.84 1.41
N ILE A 35 -15.70 -5.79 0.14
CA ILE A 35 -14.35 -5.42 -0.27
C ILE A 35 -14.13 -3.92 0.00
N ASP A 36 -15.11 -3.10 -0.36
CA ASP A 36 -15.07 -1.65 -0.13
C ASP A 36 -14.90 -1.31 1.36
N THR A 37 -15.61 -2.02 2.25
CA THR A 37 -15.44 -1.89 3.69
C THR A 37 -14.02 -2.22 4.15
N ILE A 38 -13.40 -3.28 3.60
CA ILE A 38 -12.01 -3.63 3.94
C ILE A 38 -11.06 -2.52 3.48
N PHE A 39 -11.26 -1.98 2.27
CA PHE A 39 -10.45 -0.85 1.80
C PHE A 39 -10.63 0.40 2.65
N SER A 40 -11.87 0.80 2.95
CA SER A 40 -12.17 2.05 3.65
C SER A 40 -11.79 2.03 5.13
N GLU A 41 -12.00 0.90 5.82
CA GLU A 41 -11.80 0.82 7.27
C GLU A 41 -10.40 0.34 7.65
N LYS A 42 -9.70 -0.36 6.76
CA LYS A 42 -8.42 -1.00 7.08
C LYS A 42 -7.27 -0.51 6.21
N ILE A 43 -7.38 -0.63 4.88
CA ILE A 43 -6.21 -0.44 4.00
C ILE A 43 -5.92 1.05 3.77
N ILE A 44 -6.90 1.85 3.37
CA ILE A 44 -6.70 3.28 3.06
C ILE A 44 -6.19 4.07 4.27
N PRO A 45 -6.75 3.94 5.48
CA PRO A 45 -6.22 4.63 6.66
C PRO A 45 -4.74 4.29 6.92
N LEU A 46 -4.38 3.01 6.82
CA LEU A 46 -2.99 2.58 7.00
C LEU A 46 -2.06 3.10 5.91
N LEU A 47 -2.53 3.18 4.66
CA LEU A 47 -1.76 3.79 3.57
C LEU A 47 -1.47 5.28 3.85
N PHE A 48 -2.41 6.03 4.42
CA PHE A 48 -2.16 7.40 4.84
C PHE A 48 -1.17 7.49 6.00
N GLU A 49 -1.27 6.62 7.00
CA GLU A 49 -0.29 6.59 8.10
C GLU A 49 1.12 6.27 7.59
N ILE A 50 1.24 5.29 6.69
CA ILE A 50 2.49 4.95 6.00
C ILE A 50 3.03 6.16 5.24
N LYS A 51 2.16 6.85 4.49
CA LYS A 51 2.52 8.07 3.76
C LYS A 51 3.10 9.12 4.70
N THR A 52 2.41 9.44 5.79
CA THR A 52 2.88 10.41 6.79
C THR A 52 4.24 10.03 7.36
N THR A 53 4.45 8.75 7.72
CA THR A 53 5.77 8.28 8.20
C THR A 53 6.87 8.47 7.16
N ILE A 54 6.58 8.23 5.87
CA ILE A 54 7.52 8.42 4.75
C ILE A 54 7.81 9.91 4.53
N GLU A 55 6.80 10.79 4.62
CA GLU A 55 6.94 12.25 4.47
C GLU A 55 7.87 12.86 5.50
N VAL A 56 7.81 12.40 6.75
CA VAL A 56 8.70 12.86 7.83
C VAL A 56 10.01 12.07 7.91
N GLU A 57 10.27 11.21 6.93
CA GLU A 57 11.46 10.34 6.82
C GLU A 57 11.72 9.46 8.07
N TYR A 58 10.69 9.11 8.83
CA TYR A 58 10.82 8.39 10.10
C TYR A 58 10.75 6.86 9.93
N PHE A 59 11.64 6.32 9.11
CA PHE A 59 11.65 4.90 8.72
C PHE A 59 12.02 3.92 9.86
N SER A 60 12.59 4.40 10.96
CA SER A 60 12.89 3.60 12.15
C SER A 60 11.67 3.29 13.01
N GLN A 61 10.49 3.82 12.66
CA GLN A 61 9.25 3.49 13.34
C GLN A 61 8.95 1.99 13.16
N HIS A 62 9.06 1.21 14.24
CA HIS A 62 8.85 -0.24 14.24
C HIS A 62 7.52 -0.65 13.55
N ASP A 63 6.51 0.17 13.77
CA ASP A 63 5.15 0.02 13.26
C ASP A 63 5.04 0.15 11.71
N LEU A 64 5.97 0.85 11.03
CA LEU A 64 5.91 1.03 9.57
C LEU A 64 5.95 -0.31 8.81
N ARG A 65 6.82 -1.23 9.27
CA ARG A 65 6.92 -2.57 8.70
C ARG A 65 5.65 -3.39 8.94
N GLU A 66 5.08 -3.30 10.13
CA GLU A 66 3.86 -4.02 10.51
C GLU A 66 2.67 -3.54 9.68
N LYS A 67 2.49 -2.24 9.56
CA LYS A 67 1.44 -1.59 8.76
C LYS A 67 1.46 -2.02 7.30
N ILE A 68 2.62 -1.94 6.65
CA ILE A 68 2.70 -2.30 5.22
C ILE A 68 2.52 -3.81 5.00
N ASN A 69 2.97 -4.66 5.94
CA ASN A 69 2.71 -6.10 5.90
C ASN A 69 1.21 -6.40 6.08
N PHE A 70 0.52 -5.67 6.96
CA PHE A 70 -0.90 -5.81 7.16
C PHE A 70 -1.71 -5.40 5.92
N CYS A 71 -1.33 -4.30 5.24
CA CYS A 71 -1.92 -3.91 3.96
C CYS A 71 -1.75 -5.01 2.90
N LEU A 72 -0.56 -5.63 2.83
CA LEU A 72 -0.29 -6.71 1.89
C LEU A 72 -1.13 -7.96 2.19
N ALA A 73 -1.23 -8.36 3.46
CA ALA A 73 -2.05 -9.50 3.87
C ALA A 73 -3.54 -9.25 3.57
N SER A 74 -4.06 -8.08 3.96
CA SER A 74 -5.46 -7.71 3.74
C SER A 74 -5.82 -7.66 2.25
N THR A 75 -4.90 -7.22 1.40
CA THR A 75 -5.14 -7.26 -0.06
C THR A 75 -5.01 -8.64 -0.66
N SER A 76 -4.20 -9.54 -0.07
CA SER A 76 -4.22 -10.96 -0.44
C SER A 76 -5.59 -11.57 -0.16
N ASP A 77 -6.16 -11.33 1.02
CA ASP A 77 -7.49 -11.82 1.38
C ASP A 77 -8.57 -11.30 0.41
N ILE A 78 -8.45 -10.04 -0.05
CA ILE A 78 -9.34 -9.48 -1.07
C ILE A 78 -9.19 -10.20 -2.41
N VAL A 79 -7.96 -10.55 -2.83
CA VAL A 79 -7.72 -11.31 -4.07
C VAL A 79 -8.34 -12.71 -4.01
N ASP A 80 -8.26 -13.36 -2.84
CA ASP A 80 -8.92 -14.65 -2.61
C ASP A 80 -10.45 -14.54 -2.69
N MET A 81 -11.00 -13.38 -2.31
CA MET A 81 -12.43 -13.09 -2.46
C MET A 81 -12.83 -12.75 -3.90
N ASP A 82 -12.00 -11.96 -4.59
CA ASP A 82 -12.23 -11.53 -5.97
C ASP A 82 -10.89 -11.22 -6.66
N SER A 83 -10.53 -12.08 -7.62
CA SER A 83 -9.23 -12.01 -8.30
C SER A 83 -9.01 -10.75 -9.14
N GLU A 84 -10.08 -9.99 -9.47
CA GLU A 84 -9.96 -8.72 -10.19
C GLU A 84 -9.14 -7.67 -9.43
N TYR A 85 -9.01 -7.82 -8.12
CA TYR A 85 -8.25 -6.90 -7.25
C TYR A 85 -6.75 -7.24 -7.15
N ALA A 86 -6.28 -8.26 -7.88
CA ALA A 86 -4.86 -8.63 -7.96
C ALA A 86 -3.90 -7.46 -8.32
N PRO A 87 -4.27 -6.48 -9.17
CA PRO A 87 -3.43 -5.32 -9.42
C PRO A 87 -3.08 -4.53 -8.14
N PHE A 88 -4.02 -4.35 -7.21
CA PHE A 88 -3.76 -3.63 -5.96
C PHE A 88 -2.82 -4.38 -5.03
N TYR A 89 -2.99 -5.69 -4.91
CA TYR A 89 -2.05 -6.54 -4.18
C TYR A 89 -0.63 -6.41 -4.73
N SER A 90 -0.46 -6.49 -6.07
CA SER A 90 0.84 -6.38 -6.71
C SER A 90 1.50 -5.02 -6.44
N ARG A 91 0.72 -3.92 -6.49
CA ARG A 91 1.23 -2.58 -6.20
C ARG A 91 1.66 -2.44 -4.74
N ILE A 92 0.86 -2.94 -3.79
CA ILE A 92 1.23 -2.93 -2.37
C ILE A 92 2.47 -3.79 -2.10
N ARG A 93 2.64 -4.92 -2.80
CA ARG A 93 3.85 -5.75 -2.70
C ARG A 93 5.10 -4.96 -3.12
N VAL A 94 5.03 -4.26 -4.24
CA VAL A 94 6.14 -3.42 -4.74
C VAL A 94 6.41 -2.26 -3.78
N LEU A 95 5.36 -1.58 -3.32
CA LEU A 95 5.47 -0.50 -2.32
C LEU A 95 6.18 -1.00 -1.05
N ARG A 96 5.78 -2.16 -0.53
CA ARG A 96 6.43 -2.83 0.60
C ARG A 96 7.90 -3.09 0.34
N GLU A 97 8.25 -3.70 -0.78
CA GLU A 97 9.64 -4.00 -1.12
C GLU A 97 10.50 -2.74 -1.09
N ASN A 98 9.97 -1.62 -1.58
CA ASN A 98 10.69 -0.35 -1.65
C ASN A 98 10.80 0.33 -0.28
N ILE A 99 9.74 0.30 0.53
CA ILE A 99 9.77 0.80 1.92
C ILE A 99 10.79 0.00 2.74
N LEU A 100 10.74 -1.34 2.66
CA LEU A 100 11.66 -2.19 3.41
C LEU A 100 13.13 -1.99 3.00
N GLN A 101 13.40 -1.63 1.74
CA GLN A 101 14.74 -1.27 1.31
C GLN A 101 15.27 0.02 1.94
N LYS A 102 14.39 0.93 2.40
CA LYS A 102 14.76 2.17 3.09
C LYS A 102 14.91 2.02 4.61
N ILE A 103 14.41 0.92 5.19
CA ILE A 103 14.55 0.60 6.61
C ILE A 103 15.93 -0.02 6.93
N ILE A 104 16.61 -0.60 5.91
CA ILE A 104 17.90 -1.31 6.04
C ILE A 104 19.08 -0.34 6.02
#